data_AF-A0ABC8UPM5-F1
#
_entry.id   AF-A0ABC8UPM5-F1
#
_cell.length_a   1.000
_cell.length_b   1.000
_cell.length_c   1.000
_cell.angle_alpha   90.00
_cell.angle_beta   90.00
_cell.angle_gamma   90.00
#
_symmetry.space_group_name_H-M   'P 1'
#
loop_
_entity.id
_entity.type
_entity.pdbx_description
1 polymer ?
#
loop_
_entity_poly.entity_id
_entity_poly.type
_entity_poly.pdbx_seq_one_letter_code
_entity_poly.pdbx_strand_id
1 'polypeptide(L)'
;MEKQQSQWKERQVVGRILEKNADRSPPEEVKLAALAITLNIRLRSADMPVTMQERALRYTRSLAVADHNLNHHRPNPTVLARALKKEFDSVYGPAWHCVVGKSFGSFVTHSPGGFVYFSLDSLSFLLFKTEVHLL
;
A
#
# COMPACT_ATOMS: atom_id res chain seq x y z
N MET A 1 0.89 -39.58 43.25
CA MET A 1 -0.05 -38.44 43.22
C MET A 1 0.55 -37.23 42.47
N GLU A 2 1.80 -36.87 42.70
CA GLU A 2 2.44 -35.66 42.11
C GLU A 2 2.57 -35.63 40.58
N LYS A 3 2.88 -36.76 39.93
CA LYS A 3 3.10 -36.83 38.47
C LYS A 3 1.88 -36.44 37.64
N GLN A 4 0.66 -36.73 38.12
CA GLN A 4 -0.57 -36.35 37.42
C GLN A 4 -0.85 -34.85 37.53
N GLN A 5 -0.48 -34.22 38.65
CA GLN A 5 -0.64 -32.79 38.87
C GLN A 5 0.25 -31.97 37.93
N SER A 6 1.48 -32.43 37.70
CA SER A 6 2.44 -31.78 36.80
C SER A 6 2.02 -31.88 35.34
N GLN A 7 1.57 -33.06 34.89
CA GLN A 7 1.09 -33.27 33.53
C GLN A 7 -0.15 -32.40 33.22
N TRP A 8 -1.04 -32.19 34.19
CA TRP A 8 -2.21 -31.34 34.00
C TRP A 8 -1.84 -29.86 33.84
N LYS A 9 -0.87 -29.37 34.63
CA LYS A 9 -0.34 -28.00 34.50
C LYS A 9 0.34 -27.77 33.15
N GLU A 10 1.09 -28.76 32.68
CA GLU A 10 1.81 -28.69 31.39
C GLU A 10 0.84 -28.61 30.20
N ARG A 11 -0.23 -29.41 30.21
CA ARG A 11 -1.29 -29.34 29.19
C ARG A 11 -2.03 -28.00 29.18
N GLN A 12 -2.26 -27.40 30.35
CA GLN A 12 -2.86 -26.07 30.48
C GLN A 12 -1.94 -24.95 29.95
N VAL A 13 -0.63 -25.07 30.19
CA VAL A 13 0.37 -24.14 29.65
C VAL A 13 0.46 -24.26 28.14
N VAL A 14 0.52 -25.48 27.61
CA VAL A 14 0.56 -25.74 26.16
C VAL A 14 -0.72 -25.22 25.49
N GLY A 15 -1.90 -25.45 26.08
CA GLY A 15 -3.17 -24.91 25.58
C GLY A 15 -3.17 -23.39 25.45
N ARG A 16 -2.73 -22.67 26.50
CA ARG A 16 -2.62 -21.20 26.46
C ARG A 16 -1.61 -20.68 25.45
N ILE A 17 -0.52 -21.41 25.21
CA ILE A 17 0.49 -21.05 24.18
C ILE A 17 -0.09 -21.22 22.79
N LEU A 18 -0.83 -22.31 22.53
CA LEU A 18 -1.47 -22.57 21.25
C LEU A 18 -2.56 -21.53 20.95
N GLU A 19 -3.38 -21.17 21.94
CA GLU A 19 -4.39 -20.12 21.81
C GLU A 19 -3.78 -18.73 21.57
N LYS A 20 -2.71 -18.37 22.31
CA LYS A 20 -1.96 -17.12 22.06
C LYS A 20 -1.34 -17.02 20.66
N ASN A 21 -1.03 -18.16 20.04
CA ASN A 21 -0.45 -18.19 18.70
C ASN A 21 -1.51 -18.10 17.60
N ALA A 22 -2.76 -18.49 17.87
CA ALA A 22 -3.85 -18.49 16.89
C ALA A 22 -4.42 -17.08 16.58
N ASP A 23 -4.21 -16.10 17.48
CA ASP A 23 -4.76 -14.74 17.35
C ASP A 23 -3.77 -13.72 16.74
N ARG A 24 -2.52 -14.13 16.45
CA ARG A 24 -1.57 -13.22 15.77
C ARG A 24 -1.87 -13.17 14.28
N SER A 25 -2.84 -12.36 13.90
CA SER A 25 -2.99 -11.96 12.51
C SER A 25 -1.65 -11.40 12.00
N PRO A 26 -1.26 -11.67 10.74
CA PRO A 26 0.03 -11.21 10.23
C PRO A 26 0.20 -9.69 10.38
N PRO A 27 1.42 -9.19 10.64
CA PRO A 27 1.69 -7.76 10.64
C PRO A 27 1.16 -7.11 9.35
N GLU A 28 0.62 -5.90 9.45
CA GLU A 28 0.01 -5.19 8.31
C GLU A 28 1.00 -5.02 7.15
N GLU A 29 2.28 -4.85 7.44
CA GLU A 29 3.36 -4.80 6.45
C GLU A 29 3.49 -6.09 5.63
N VAL A 30 3.30 -7.26 6.26
CA VAL A 30 3.33 -8.56 5.57
C VAL A 30 2.13 -8.69 4.65
N LYS A 31 0.94 -8.24 5.11
CA LYS A 31 -0.28 -8.21 4.28
C LYS A 31 -0.10 -7.27 3.09
N LEU A 32 0.49 -6.09 3.31
CA LEU A 32 0.78 -5.13 2.25
C LEU A 32 1.79 -5.67 1.23
N ALA A 33 2.86 -6.33 1.69
CA ALA A 33 3.84 -6.95 0.80
C ALA A 33 3.21 -8.05 -0.06
N ALA A 34 2.40 -8.93 0.53
CA ALA A 34 1.65 -9.95 -0.20
C ALA A 34 0.68 -9.34 -1.22
N LEU A 35 0.01 -8.24 -0.86
CA LEU A 35 -0.86 -7.49 -1.76
C LEU A 35 -0.06 -6.90 -2.94
N ALA A 36 1.07 -6.25 -2.67
CA ALA A 36 1.90 -5.65 -3.70
C ALA A 36 2.36 -6.70 -4.73
N ILE A 37 2.80 -7.88 -4.25
CA ILE A 37 3.14 -9.03 -5.11
C ILE A 37 1.94 -9.45 -5.96
N THR A 38 0.77 -9.62 -5.33
CA THR A 38 -0.46 -10.04 -6.02
C THR A 38 -0.89 -9.06 -7.12
N LEU A 39 -0.67 -7.76 -6.90
CA LEU A 39 -1.00 -6.71 -7.86
C LEU A 39 0.09 -6.47 -8.92
N ASN A 40 1.17 -7.24 -8.89
CA ASN A 40 2.37 -7.04 -9.71
C ASN A 40 2.99 -5.64 -9.55
N ILE A 41 2.93 -5.12 -8.32
CA ILE A 41 3.45 -3.82 -7.94
C ILE A 41 4.71 -4.00 -7.09
N ARG A 42 5.75 -3.24 -7.42
CA ARG A 42 6.95 -3.13 -6.60
C ARG A 42 6.93 -1.80 -5.86
N LEU A 43 6.59 -1.85 -4.57
CA LEU A 43 6.73 -0.73 -3.66
C LEU A 43 8.23 -0.37 -3.52
N ARG A 44 8.56 0.92 -3.61
CA ARG A 44 9.95 1.40 -3.54
C ARG A 44 10.21 2.18 -2.27
N SER A 45 9.36 3.16 -1.98
CA SER A 45 9.45 4.00 -0.78
C SER A 45 8.07 4.56 -0.45
N ALA A 46 7.77 4.74 0.84
CA ALA A 46 6.52 5.32 1.30
C ALA A 46 6.70 5.85 2.72
N ASP A 47 6.00 6.93 3.07
CA ASP A 47 5.86 7.39 4.45
C ASP A 47 4.40 7.41 4.93
N MET A 48 3.43 7.22 4.03
CA MET A 48 2.01 7.21 4.35
C MET A 48 1.55 5.92 5.05
N PRO A 49 0.43 5.94 5.80
CA PRO A 49 -0.07 4.75 6.50
C PRO A 49 -0.37 3.56 5.57
N VAL A 50 -0.26 2.32 6.08
CA VAL A 50 -0.42 1.08 5.30
C VAL A 50 -1.77 1.02 4.57
N THR A 51 -2.85 1.47 5.22
CA THR A 51 -4.19 1.53 4.62
C THR A 51 -4.25 2.46 3.41
N MET A 52 -3.51 3.57 3.46
CA MET A 52 -3.40 4.52 2.36
C MET A 52 -2.52 3.97 1.23
N GLN A 53 -1.44 3.27 1.57
CA GLN A 53 -0.61 2.55 0.60
C GLN A 53 -1.44 1.49 -0.14
N GLU A 54 -2.18 0.66 0.58
CA GLU A 54 -3.09 -0.34 0.00
C GLU A 54 -4.09 0.29 -0.97
N ARG A 55 -4.72 1.43 -0.60
CA ARG A 55 -5.62 2.13 -1.52
C ARG A 55 -4.90 2.59 -2.79
N ALA A 56 -3.70 3.17 -2.67
CA ALA A 56 -2.90 3.57 -3.85
C ALA A 56 -2.65 2.37 -4.76
N LEU A 57 -2.19 1.25 -4.21
CA LEU A 57 -1.83 0.07 -4.99
C LEU A 57 -3.04 -0.54 -5.71
N ARG A 58 -4.15 -0.74 -4.99
CA ARG A 58 -5.38 -1.30 -5.56
C ARG A 58 -5.96 -0.40 -6.63
N TYR A 59 -6.05 0.89 -6.36
CA TYR A 59 -6.65 1.84 -7.29
C TYR A 59 -5.81 1.97 -8.57
N THR A 60 -4.48 2.04 -8.46
CA THR A 60 -3.60 2.05 -9.64
C THR A 60 -3.72 0.77 -10.47
N ARG A 61 -3.80 -0.41 -9.84
CA ARG A 61 -4.01 -1.66 -10.58
C ARG A 61 -5.36 -1.68 -11.30
N SER A 62 -6.43 -1.25 -10.62
CA SER A 62 -7.76 -1.15 -11.21
C SER A 62 -7.79 -0.21 -12.41
N LEU A 63 -7.16 0.96 -12.31
CA LEU A 63 -7.05 1.92 -13.40
C LEU A 63 -6.27 1.36 -14.59
N ALA A 64 -5.14 0.69 -14.34
CA ALA A 64 -4.31 0.11 -15.40
C ALA A 64 -5.07 -0.97 -16.19
N VAL A 65 -5.86 -1.82 -15.51
CA VAL A 65 -6.71 -2.82 -16.16
C VAL A 65 -7.82 -2.15 -16.96
N ALA A 66 -8.50 -1.15 -16.39
CA ALA A 66 -9.58 -0.44 -17.08
C ALA A 66 -9.07 0.28 -18.34
N ASP A 67 -7.95 0.98 -18.28
CA ASP A 67 -7.38 1.71 -19.42
C ASP A 67 -6.92 0.75 -20.53
N HIS A 68 -6.31 -0.38 -20.16
CA HIS A 68 -5.92 -1.43 -21.10
C HIS A 68 -7.14 -2.01 -21.85
N ASN A 69 -8.25 -2.26 -21.15
CA ASN A 69 -9.47 -2.79 -21.74
C ASN A 69 -10.15 -1.81 -22.71
N LEU A 70 -10.03 -0.50 -22.46
CA LEU A 70 -10.66 0.53 -23.29
C LEU A 70 -9.83 0.89 -24.53
N ASN A 71 -8.51 1.01 -24.38
CA ASN A 71 -7.67 1.59 -25.42
C ASN A 71 -6.91 0.54 -26.26
N HIS A 72 -7.00 -0.76 -25.93
CA HIS A 72 -6.28 -1.87 -26.58
C HIS A 72 -4.78 -1.62 -26.79
N HIS A 73 -4.22 -0.64 -26.09
CA HIS A 73 -2.87 -0.11 -26.22
C HIS A 73 -2.28 0.09 -24.83
N ARG A 74 -0.98 0.43 -24.80
CA ARG A 74 -0.25 0.74 -23.57
C ARG A 74 -0.99 1.81 -22.75
N PRO A 75 -1.07 1.66 -21.41
CA PRO A 75 -1.76 2.62 -20.58
C PRO A 75 -1.24 4.04 -20.73
N ASN A 76 -2.13 5.03 -20.82
CA ASN A 76 -1.74 6.44 -20.94
C ASN A 76 -1.28 7.00 -19.57
N PRO A 77 0.01 7.34 -19.39
CA PRO A 77 0.53 7.81 -18.10
C PRO A 77 -0.20 9.04 -17.56
N THR A 78 -0.60 9.97 -18.43
CA THR A 78 -1.31 11.20 -18.05
C THR A 78 -2.70 10.91 -17.51
N VAL A 79 -3.40 9.92 -18.09
CA VAL A 79 -4.73 9.51 -17.61
C VAL A 79 -4.60 8.87 -16.22
N LEU A 80 -3.63 7.97 -16.04
CA LEU A 80 -3.37 7.32 -14.75
C LEU A 80 -2.97 8.33 -13.66
N ALA A 81 -2.06 9.26 -13.97
CA ALA A 81 -1.62 10.28 -13.03
C ALA A 81 -2.78 11.17 -12.57
N ARG A 82 -3.58 11.65 -13.52
CA ARG A 82 -4.75 12.49 -13.25
C ARG A 82 -5.79 11.76 -12.41
N ALA A 83 -6.07 10.50 -12.72
CA ALA A 83 -7.07 9.70 -12.00
C ALA A 83 -6.62 9.42 -10.56
N LEU A 84 -5.35 9.06 -10.36
CA LEU A 84 -4.79 8.80 -9.03
C LEU A 84 -4.75 10.07 -8.17
N LYS A 85 -4.32 11.20 -8.75
CA LYS A 85 -4.39 12.52 -8.09
C LYS A 85 -5.81 12.84 -7.65
N LYS A 86 -6.79 12.73 -8.56
CA LYS A 86 -8.20 13.07 -8.30
C LYS A 86 -8.78 12.22 -7.17
N GLU A 87 -8.51 10.93 -7.16
CA GLU A 87 -8.94 10.03 -6.08
C GLU A 87 -8.39 10.49 -4.73
N PHE A 88 -7.09 10.76 -4.66
CA PHE A 88 -6.45 11.13 -3.41
C PHE A 88 -6.84 12.54 -2.92
N ASP A 89 -7.02 13.50 -3.82
CA ASP A 89 -7.62 14.81 -3.48
C ASP A 89 -9.03 14.65 -2.91
N SER A 90 -9.84 13.77 -3.50
CA SER A 90 -11.23 13.55 -3.08
C SER A 90 -11.32 12.85 -1.72
N VAL A 91 -10.42 11.89 -1.45
CA VAL A 91 -10.49 11.04 -0.27
C VAL A 91 -9.72 11.62 0.92
N TYR A 92 -8.59 12.28 0.68
CA TYR A 92 -7.66 12.74 1.71
C TYR A 92 -7.44 14.26 1.73
N GLY A 93 -8.22 14.98 0.92
CA GLY A 93 -8.15 16.43 0.77
C GLY A 93 -6.97 16.89 -0.07
N PRO A 94 -7.10 18.05 -0.75
CA PRO A 94 -6.03 18.63 -1.55
C PRO A 94 -4.82 19.08 -0.69
N ALA A 95 -3.65 19.33 -1.26
CA ALA A 95 -3.29 19.18 -2.67
C ALA A 95 -2.34 18.00 -2.90
N TRP A 96 -2.83 16.97 -3.58
CA TRP A 96 -2.02 15.85 -4.06
C TRP A 96 -1.46 16.12 -5.44
N HIS A 97 -0.29 15.54 -5.70
CA HIS A 97 0.40 15.57 -6.99
C HIS A 97 0.78 14.15 -7.38
N CYS A 98 0.70 13.85 -8.67
CA CYS A 98 1.06 12.53 -9.18
C CYS A 98 1.90 12.66 -10.46
N VAL A 99 3.02 11.94 -10.50
CA VAL A 99 3.90 11.82 -11.65
C VAL A 99 3.95 10.35 -12.06
N VAL A 100 3.73 10.07 -13.35
CA VAL A 100 3.76 8.71 -13.91
C VAL A 100 4.60 8.71 -15.18
N GLY A 101 5.56 7.78 -15.27
CA GLY A 101 6.43 7.67 -16.43
C GLY A 101 7.34 6.45 -16.37
N LYS A 102 8.01 6.12 -17.49
CA LYS A 102 8.96 4.99 -17.52
C LYS A 102 10.24 5.27 -16.76
N SER A 103 10.71 6.52 -16.82
CA SER A 103 11.90 7.01 -16.13
C SER A 103 11.75 8.51 -15.89
N PHE A 104 12.02 8.94 -14.66
CA PHE A 104 12.04 10.35 -14.26
C PHE A 104 12.97 10.51 -13.05
N GLY A 105 13.56 11.70 -12.92
CA GLY A 105 14.18 12.16 -11.69
C GLY A 105 13.23 13.09 -10.94
N SER A 106 13.25 13.05 -9.61
CA SER A 106 12.42 13.93 -8.78
C SER A 106 13.20 14.38 -7.55
N PHE A 107 13.12 15.66 -7.24
CA PHE A 107 13.59 16.23 -5.97
C PHE A 107 12.46 17.10 -5.43
N VAL A 108 11.65 16.54 -4.54
CA VAL A 108 10.40 17.17 -4.08
C VAL A 108 10.39 17.27 -2.57
N THR A 109 9.79 18.34 -2.07
CA THR A 109 9.39 18.48 -0.67
C THR A 109 7.91 18.14 -0.57
N HIS A 110 7.55 17.24 0.33
CA HIS A 110 6.18 16.79 0.52
C HIS A 110 5.81 16.84 2.01
N SER A 111 4.51 16.88 2.29
CA SER A 111 3.98 16.75 3.64
C SER A 111 4.32 15.37 4.22
N PRO A 112 4.61 15.27 5.54
CA PRO A 112 4.82 13.99 6.20
C PRO A 112 3.59 13.08 6.09
N GLY A 113 3.81 11.78 5.88
CA GLY A 113 2.76 10.77 5.82
C GLY A 113 1.90 10.84 4.56
N GLY A 114 2.36 11.54 3.54
CA GLY A 114 1.63 11.83 2.30
C GLY A 114 2.37 11.40 1.05
N PHE A 115 3.35 10.50 1.12
CA PHE A 115 4.23 10.13 0.00
C PHE A 115 4.27 8.62 -0.26
N VAL A 116 4.26 8.27 -1.55
CA VAL A 116 4.62 6.94 -2.03
C VAL A 116 5.29 6.98 -3.40
N TYR A 117 6.24 6.06 -3.57
CA TYR A 117 6.89 5.74 -4.81
C TYR A 117 6.81 4.22 -5.05
N PHE A 118 6.28 3.82 -6.20
CA PHE A 118 6.17 2.41 -6.59
C PHE A 118 6.21 2.25 -8.10
N SER A 119 6.32 1.02 -8.58
CA SER A 119 6.26 0.71 -10.01
C SER A 119 5.22 -0.38 -10.30
N LEU A 120 4.46 -0.20 -11.37
CA LEU A 120 3.58 -1.19 -11.97
C LEU A 120 4.06 -1.45 -13.40
N ASP A 121 4.47 -2.69 -13.67
CA ASP A 121 5.08 -3.11 -14.93
C ASP A 121 6.27 -2.21 -15.34
N SER A 122 6.10 -1.40 -16.38
CA SER A 122 7.13 -0.51 -16.94
C SER A 122 6.95 0.96 -16.57
N LEU A 123 5.96 1.27 -15.72
CA LEU A 123 5.66 2.62 -15.27
C LEU A 123 6.00 2.75 -13.79
N SER A 124 6.66 3.86 -13.47
CA SER A 124 6.89 4.33 -12.12
C SER A 124 5.83 5.37 -11.76
N PHE A 125 5.39 5.35 -10.51
CA PHE A 125 4.37 6.22 -9.93
C PHE A 125 4.95 6.90 -8.71
N LEU A 126 4.94 8.23 -8.72
CA LEU A 126 5.28 9.07 -7.59
C LEU A 126 4.03 9.87 -7.22
N LEU A 127 3.49 9.63 -6.04
CA LEU A 127 2.29 10.30 -5.52
C LEU A 127 2.64 10.95 -4.19
N PHE A 128 2.43 12.26 -4.08
CA PHE A 128 2.79 13.00 -2.87
C PHE A 128 1.83 14.15 -2.57
N LYS A 129 1.62 14.45 -1.29
CA LYS A 129 0.85 15.59 -0.80
C LYS A 129 1.75 16.78 -0.52
N THR A 130 1.28 17.98 -0.80
CA THR A 130 1.94 19.24 -0.43
C THR A 130 1.08 20.06 0.51
N GLU A 131 1.70 20.83 1.39
CA GLU A 131 1.00 21.84 2.19
C GLU A 131 0.66 23.04 1.33
N VAL A 132 -0.60 23.45 1.36
CA VAL A 132 -1.06 24.71 0.75
C VAL A 132 -1.30 25.69 1.88
N HIS A 133 -0.41 26.66 2.01
CA HIS A 133 -0.62 27.79 2.91
C HIS A 133 -1.51 28.79 2.19
N LEU A 134 -2.77 28.92 2.64
CA LEU A 134 -3.63 30.02 2.24
C LEU A 134 -3.18 31.25 3.02
N LEU A 135 -2.66 32.25 2.31
CA LEU A 135 -2.36 33.58 2.85
C LEU A 135 -3.65 34.34 3.16
#